data_AF-A0A3B9UBZ4-F1
#
_entry.id   AF-A0A3B9UBZ4-F1
#
_cell.length_a   1.000
_cell.length_b   1.000
_cell.length_c   1.000
_cell.angle_alpha   90.00
_cell.angle_beta   90.00
_cell.angle_gamma   90.00
#
_symmetry.space_group_name_H-M   'P 1'
#
loop_
_entity.id
_entity.type
_entity.pdbx_description
1 polymer ?
#
loop_
_entity_poly.entity_id
_entity_poly.type
_entity_poly.pdbx_seq_one_letter_code
_entity_poly.pdbx_strand_id
1 'polypeptide(L)'
;LENVLKTLQDLNQGAQQIITVIGCGGDRDKGKRPEMARIAADRSTKAILTSDNPRSEDPEAILDDMEAGLDPVQKRRTLRISDRAQAIKLAVQLANPGDVILVAGKGHETYQEIAGVKHPFDDAAILKAQFNDL
;
A
#
# COMPACT_ATOMS: atom_id res chain seq x y z
N LEU A 1 5.31 -9.85 0.60
CA LEU A 1 4.32 -9.29 -0.34
C LEU A 1 4.08 -10.21 -1.52
N GLU A 2 5.13 -10.58 -2.27
CA GLU A 2 5.02 -11.40 -3.49
C GLU A 2 4.17 -12.67 -3.32
N ASN A 3 4.42 -13.48 -2.28
CA ASN A 3 3.67 -14.71 -2.05
C ASN A 3 2.16 -14.47 -1.88
N VAL A 4 1.78 -13.42 -1.15
CA VAL A 4 0.37 -13.08 -0.92
C VAL A 4 -0.30 -12.67 -2.23
N LEU A 5 0.35 -11.78 -2.99
CA LEU A 5 -0.18 -11.34 -4.28
C LEU A 5 -0.27 -12.49 -5.29
N LYS A 6 0.72 -13.38 -5.32
CA LYS A 6 0.69 -14.58 -6.15
C LYS A 6 -0.53 -15.45 -5.81
N THR A 7 -0.75 -15.74 -4.52
CA THR A 7 -1.93 -16.50 -4.09
C THR A 7 -3.24 -15.80 -4.46
N LEU A 8 -3.33 -14.48 -4.29
CA LEU A 8 -4.52 -13.72 -4.70
C LEU A 8 -4.74 -13.78 -6.21
N GLN A 9 -3.69 -13.68 -7.02
CA GLN A 9 -3.78 -13.82 -8.47
C GLN A 9 -4.27 -15.21 -8.88
N ASP A 10 -3.72 -16.26 -8.25
CA ASP A 10 -4.10 -17.65 -8.52
C ASP A 10 -5.58 -17.92 -8.17
N LEU A 11 -6.09 -17.32 -7.09
CA LEU A 11 -7.49 -17.43 -6.67
C LEU A 11 -8.44 -16.59 -7.54
N ASN A 12 -8.01 -15.38 -7.91
CA ASN A 12 -8.78 -14.42 -8.70
C ASN A 12 -8.87 -14.82 -10.18
N GLN A 13 -7.88 -15.54 -10.71
CA GLN A 13 -7.77 -15.93 -12.12
C GLN A 13 -7.96 -14.75 -13.11
N GLY A 14 -7.71 -13.53 -12.66
CA GLY A 14 -7.87 -12.30 -13.45
C GLY A 14 -9.32 -11.81 -13.61
N ALA A 15 -10.29 -12.37 -12.87
CA ALA A 15 -11.69 -12.01 -12.99
C ALA A 15 -12.03 -10.65 -12.33
N GLN A 16 -11.32 -10.29 -11.26
CA GLN A 16 -11.55 -9.06 -10.49
C GLN A 16 -10.27 -8.23 -10.33
N GLN A 17 -10.39 -6.97 -9.91
CA GLN A 17 -9.23 -6.14 -9.63
C GLN A 17 -8.54 -6.56 -8.35
N ILE A 18 -7.21 -6.45 -8.33
CA ILE A 18 -6.42 -6.48 -7.11
C ILE A 18 -5.84 -5.08 -6.92
N ILE A 19 -6.27 -4.39 -5.87
CA ILE A 19 -5.81 -3.06 -5.49
C ILE A 19 -4.93 -3.21 -4.25
N THR A 20 -3.66 -2.85 -4.35
CA THR A 20 -2.70 -3.00 -3.25
C THR A 20 -2.30 -1.66 -2.68
N VAL A 21 -2.53 -1.46 -1.38
CA VAL A 21 -2.01 -0.32 -0.61
C VAL A 21 -0.78 -0.79 0.16
N ILE A 22 0.37 -0.17 -0.10
CA ILE A 22 1.66 -0.61 0.44
C ILE A 22 2.54 0.60 0.80
N GLY A 23 3.26 0.49 1.90
CA GLY A 23 4.31 1.43 2.29
C GLY A 23 5.57 0.70 2.72
N CYS A 24 6.63 1.48 2.95
CA CYS A 24 7.87 1.00 3.56
C CYS A 24 8.14 1.76 4.85
N GLY A 25 8.75 1.09 5.83
CA GLY A 25 9.20 1.75 7.06
C GLY A 25 10.46 2.58 6.83
N GLY A 26 10.54 3.74 7.47
CA GLY A 26 11.78 4.52 7.58
C GLY A 26 12.74 3.90 8.60
N ASP A 27 13.99 4.35 8.61
CA ASP A 27 15.11 3.85 9.42
C ASP A 27 15.30 2.32 9.30
N ARG A 28 14.96 1.79 8.12
CA ARG A 28 15.06 0.37 7.76
C ARG A 28 15.78 0.23 6.42
N ASP A 29 15.88 -1.01 5.96
CA ASP A 29 16.49 -1.39 4.69
C ASP A 29 15.87 -0.64 3.49
N LYS A 30 16.57 0.40 3.02
CA LYS A 30 16.18 1.20 1.85
C LYS A 30 16.23 0.40 0.55
N GLY A 31 17.10 -0.62 0.47
CA GLY A 31 17.30 -1.43 -0.73
C GLY A 31 16.04 -2.21 -1.14
N LYS A 32 15.13 -2.47 -0.19
CA LYS A 32 13.85 -3.15 -0.45
C LYS A 32 12.75 -2.23 -0.99
N ARG A 33 12.88 -0.90 -0.85
CA ARG A 33 11.82 0.06 -1.26
C ARG A 33 11.48 -0.06 -2.75
N PRO A 34 12.47 -0.03 -3.68
CA PRO A 34 12.18 -0.13 -5.11
C PRO A 34 11.58 -1.49 -5.49
N GLU A 35 12.11 -2.56 -4.89
CA GLU A 35 11.64 -3.93 -5.17
C GLU A 35 10.20 -4.15 -4.70
N MET A 36 9.85 -3.64 -3.52
CA MET A 36 8.50 -3.72 -2.97
C MET A 36 7.48 -2.98 -3.83
N ALA A 37 7.84 -1.80 -4.33
CA ALA A 37 7.00 -1.06 -5.27
C ALA A 37 6.80 -1.84 -6.57
N ARG A 38 7.88 -2.39 -7.13
CA ARG A 38 7.85 -3.20 -8.35
C ARG A 38 6.93 -4.42 -8.20
N ILE A 39 7.06 -5.17 -7.11
CA ILE A 39 6.20 -6.34 -6.83
C ILE A 39 4.72 -5.93 -6.76
N ALA A 40 4.41 -4.84 -6.05
CA ALA A 40 3.05 -4.34 -5.95
C ALA A 40 2.51 -3.92 -7.33
N ALA A 41 3.29 -3.16 -8.08
CA ALA A 41 2.93 -2.66 -9.40
C ALA A 41 2.74 -3.80 -10.40
N ASP A 42 3.58 -4.84 -10.39
CA ASP A 42 3.49 -5.96 -11.34
C ASP A 42 2.31 -6.87 -11.07
N ARG A 43 2.05 -7.17 -9.79
CA ARG A 43 1.09 -8.21 -9.38
C ARG A 43 -0.29 -7.70 -9.01
N SER A 44 -0.51 -6.39 -9.05
CA SER A 44 -1.80 -5.75 -8.76
C SER A 44 -2.34 -5.05 -10.00
N THR A 45 -3.66 -4.99 -10.15
CA THR A 45 -4.29 -4.15 -11.18
C THR A 45 -3.99 -2.67 -10.93
N LYS A 46 -3.98 -2.28 -9.65
CA LYS A 46 -3.56 -0.95 -9.19
C LYS A 46 -2.70 -1.08 -7.93
N ALA A 47 -1.61 -0.32 -7.86
CA ALA A 47 -0.83 -0.14 -6.64
C ALA A 47 -1.01 1.28 -6.10
N ILE A 48 -1.08 1.44 -4.79
CA ILE A 48 -1.12 2.73 -4.10
C ILE A 48 0.03 2.72 -3.10
N LEU A 49 1.07 3.51 -3.38
CA LEU A 49 2.21 3.69 -2.49
C LEU A 49 1.86 4.75 -1.46
N THR A 50 2.09 4.41 -0.19
CA THR A 50 1.72 5.26 0.95
C THR A 50 2.76 5.21 2.07
N SER A 51 2.64 6.11 3.04
CA SER A 51 3.36 6.00 4.29
C SER A 51 2.96 4.74 5.07
N ASP A 52 3.93 4.13 5.75
CA ASP A 52 3.72 3.11 6.80
C ASP A 52 4.24 3.69 8.12
N ASN A 53 5.39 3.25 8.62
CA ASN A 53 6.04 3.82 9.81
C ASN A 53 7.26 4.63 9.35
N PRO A 54 7.11 5.91 8.98
CA PRO A 54 8.20 6.72 8.45
C PRO A 54 9.32 6.98 9.48
N ARG A 55 9.04 6.85 10.78
CA ARG A 55 10.02 7.08 11.87
C ARG A 55 10.68 8.45 11.70
N SER A 56 12.01 8.53 11.63
CA SER A 56 12.72 9.80 11.46
C SER A 56 12.85 10.27 10.01
N GLU A 57 12.46 9.44 9.03
CA GLU A 57 12.53 9.80 7.61
C GLU A 57 11.29 10.56 7.12
N ASP A 58 11.48 11.39 6.10
CA ASP A 58 10.38 12.02 5.37
C ASP A 58 9.58 10.95 4.59
N PRO A 59 8.25 10.82 4.80
CA PRO A 59 7.41 9.93 4.01
C PRO A 59 7.55 10.12 2.51
N GLU A 60 7.70 11.35 2.01
CA GLU A 60 7.84 11.60 0.58
C GLU A 60 9.18 11.06 0.04
N ALA A 61 10.26 11.17 0.82
CA ALA A 61 11.55 10.59 0.44
C ALA A 61 11.50 9.06 0.37
N ILE A 62 10.75 8.41 1.27
CA ILE A 62 10.51 6.95 1.21
C ILE A 62 9.75 6.59 -0.07
N LEU A 63 8.74 7.39 -0.43
CA LEU A 63 7.95 7.18 -1.65
C LEU A 63 8.78 7.41 -2.92
N ASP A 64 9.68 8.39 -2.92
CA ASP A 64 10.65 8.62 -4.00
C ASP A 64 11.52 7.38 -4.23
N ASP A 65 12.08 6.81 -3.16
CA ASP A 65 12.87 5.58 -3.22
C ASP A 65 12.05 4.39 -3.75
N MET A 66 10.79 4.29 -3.37
CA MET A 66 9.88 3.26 -3.88
C MET A 66 9.62 3.44 -5.39
N GLU A 67 9.27 4.65 -5.82
CA GLU A 67 8.97 4.95 -7.23
C GLU A 67 10.17 4.87 -8.16
N ALA A 68 11.39 5.02 -7.64
CA ALA A 68 12.62 4.84 -8.40
C ALA A 68 12.77 3.42 -8.97
N GLY A 69 12.09 2.43 -8.36
CA GLY A 69 12.07 1.04 -8.86
C GLY A 69 11.10 0.76 -9.98
N LEU A 70 10.29 1.74 -10.38
CA LEU A 70 9.20 1.56 -11.33
C LEU A 70 9.58 2.07 -12.74
N ASP A 71 9.30 1.25 -13.75
CA ASP A 71 9.34 1.68 -15.14
C ASP A 71 8.10 2.54 -15.52
N PRO A 72 8.07 3.20 -16.70
CA PRO A 72 6.94 4.04 -17.09
C PRO A 72 5.58 3.32 -17.17
N VAL A 73 5.56 2.02 -17.46
CA VAL A 73 4.33 1.21 -17.54
C VAL A 73 3.82 0.93 -16.13
N GLN A 74 4.70 0.54 -15.23
CA GLN A 74 4.42 0.32 -13.82
C GLN A 74 3.95 1.61 -13.14
N LYS A 75 4.60 2.75 -13.41
CA LYS A 75 4.19 4.06 -12.88
C LYS A 75 2.75 4.43 -13.26
N ARG A 76 2.29 4.12 -14.48
CA ARG A 76 0.89 4.38 -14.91
C ARG A 76 -0.14 3.55 -14.13
N ARG A 77 0.29 2.42 -13.55
CA ARG A 77 -0.54 1.54 -12.72
C ARG A 77 -0.39 1.82 -11.22
N THR A 78 0.40 2.82 -10.86
CA THR A 78 0.69 3.16 -9.48
C THR A 78 0.19 4.56 -9.16
N LEU A 79 -0.37 4.72 -7.96
CA LEU A 79 -0.72 6.00 -7.37
C LEU A 79 0.17 6.23 -6.15
N ARG A 80 0.41 7.49 -5.83
CA ARG A 80 1.22 7.92 -4.69
C ARG A 80 0.35 8.81 -3.79
N ILE A 81 0.14 8.38 -2.55
CA ILE A 81 -0.59 9.14 -1.52
C ILE A 81 0.09 8.88 -0.19
N SER A 82 0.81 9.87 0.35
CA SER A 82 1.54 9.71 1.61
C SER A 82 0.64 9.50 2.82
N ASP A 83 -0.53 10.15 2.86
CA ASP A 83 -1.54 9.90 3.89
C ASP A 83 -2.15 8.50 3.75
N ARG A 84 -1.86 7.64 4.72
CA ARG A 84 -2.29 6.24 4.70
C ARG A 84 -3.81 6.07 4.79
N ALA A 85 -4.51 6.93 5.52
CA ALA A 85 -5.97 6.85 5.61
C ALA A 85 -6.60 7.25 4.27
N GLN A 86 -6.07 8.27 3.61
CA GLN A 86 -6.50 8.68 2.27
C GLN A 86 -6.18 7.61 1.22
N ALA A 87 -5.01 6.96 1.30
CA ALA A 87 -4.66 5.85 0.42
C ALA A 87 -5.64 4.67 0.54
N ILE A 88 -6.00 4.30 1.78
CA ILE A 88 -7.00 3.25 2.06
C ILE A 88 -8.38 3.68 1.54
N LYS A 89 -8.80 4.92 1.81
CA LYS A 89 -10.06 5.46 1.31
C LYS A 89 -10.14 5.41 -0.21
N LEU A 90 -9.09 5.84 -0.90
CA LEU A 90 -9.07 5.79 -2.35
C LEU A 90 -9.14 4.35 -2.87
N ALA A 91 -8.45 3.41 -2.22
CA ALA A 91 -8.54 2.00 -2.58
C ALA A 91 -9.98 1.47 -2.53
N VAL A 92 -10.73 1.83 -1.48
CA VAL A 92 -12.14 1.47 -1.31
C VAL A 92 -13.01 2.11 -2.39
N GLN A 93 -12.78 3.38 -2.71
CA GLN A 93 -13.51 4.10 -3.76
C GLN A 93 -13.25 3.56 -5.18
N LEU A 94 -12.06 3.01 -5.42
CA LEU A 94 -11.70 2.42 -6.72
C LEU A 94 -12.24 1.00 -6.90
N ALA A 95 -12.57 0.31 -5.80
CA ALA A 95 -13.01 -1.09 -5.83
C ALA A 95 -14.48 -1.22 -6.23
N ASN A 96 -14.76 -2.23 -7.05
CA ASN A 96 -16.11 -2.67 -7.39
C ASN A 96 -16.47 -3.94 -6.60
N PRO A 97 -17.77 -4.30 -6.51
CA PRO A 97 -18.18 -5.58 -5.93
C PRO A 97 -17.43 -6.77 -6.56
N GLY A 98 -16.75 -7.55 -5.72
CA GLY A 98 -15.92 -8.68 -6.13
C GLY A 98 -14.42 -8.37 -6.22
N ASP A 99 -14.02 -7.09 -6.29
CA ASP A 99 -12.61 -6.70 -6.28
C ASP A 99 -11.96 -6.99 -4.91
N VAL A 100 -10.63 -7.13 -4.93
CA VAL A 100 -9.81 -7.40 -3.74
C VAL A 100 -8.96 -6.18 -3.42
N ILE A 101 -9.07 -5.71 -2.17
CA ILE A 101 -8.16 -4.71 -1.61
C ILE A 101 -7.18 -5.40 -0.66
N LEU A 102 -5.88 -5.31 -0.96
CA LEU A 102 -4.82 -5.74 -0.06
C LEU A 102 -4.16 -4.53 0.58
N VAL A 103 -4.33 -4.36 1.89
CA VAL A 103 -3.55 -3.39 2.67
C VAL A 103 -2.41 -4.14 3.37
N ALA A 104 -1.18 -3.83 2.98
CA ALA A 104 0.02 -4.51 3.46
C ALA A 104 0.98 -3.57 4.20
N GLY A 105 1.85 -4.15 5.03
CA GLY A 105 2.84 -3.44 5.85
C GLY A 105 2.65 -3.70 7.34
N LYS A 106 1.55 -3.19 7.91
CA LYS A 106 1.31 -3.12 9.37
C LYS A 106 0.82 -4.41 10.02
N GLY A 107 -0.01 -5.17 9.31
CA GLY A 107 -0.65 -6.36 9.91
C GLY A 107 -1.53 -6.00 11.11
N HIS A 108 -1.16 -6.47 12.30
CA HIS A 108 -1.88 -6.21 13.56
C HIS A 108 -1.40 -4.94 14.29
N GLU A 109 -0.45 -4.18 13.73
CA GLU A 109 -0.01 -2.92 14.34
C GLU A 109 -1.10 -1.84 14.22
N THR A 110 -1.54 -1.32 15.37
CA THR A 110 -2.60 -0.30 15.50
C THR A 110 -2.07 1.12 15.74
N TYR A 111 -0.85 1.39 15.29
CA TYR A 111 -0.22 2.71 15.38
C TYR A 111 0.62 3.05 14.15
N GLN A 112 0.79 4.34 13.90
CA GLN A 112 1.74 4.88 12.93
C GLN A 112 2.84 5.66 13.65
N GLU A 113 4.10 5.29 13.43
CA GLU A 113 5.25 5.95 14.06
C GLU A 113 5.82 7.06 13.18
N ILE A 114 5.77 8.30 13.66
CA ILE A 114 6.23 9.51 12.98
C ILE A 114 7.11 10.30 13.95
N ALA A 115 8.37 10.56 13.58
CA ALA A 115 9.36 11.26 14.39
C ALA A 115 9.47 10.75 15.85
N GLY A 116 9.39 9.43 16.04
CA GLY A 116 9.45 8.78 17.36
C GLY A 116 8.13 8.82 18.16
N VAL A 117 7.06 9.40 17.62
CA VAL A 117 5.73 9.44 18.23
C VAL A 117 4.84 8.38 17.58
N LYS A 118 4.18 7.56 18.40
CA LYS A 118 3.20 6.56 17.94
C LYS A 118 1.80 7.14 17.97
N HIS A 119 1.26 7.42 16.80
CA HIS A 119 -0.11 7.90 16.62
C HIS A 119 -1.06 6.71 16.48
N PRO A 120 -2.24 6.69 17.13
CA PRO A 120 -3.25 5.64 16.91
C PRO A 120 -3.63 5.55 15.43
N PHE A 121 -3.48 4.37 14.83
CA PHE A 121 -3.76 4.14 13.42
C PHE A 121 -3.96 2.64 13.16
N ASP A 122 -5.19 2.23 12.84
CA ASP A 122 -5.53 0.83 12.59
C ASP A 122 -6.09 0.68 11.17
N ASP A 123 -5.32 0.01 10.30
CA ASP A 123 -5.67 -0.26 8.90
C ASP A 123 -7.05 -0.95 8.80
N ALA A 124 -7.33 -1.92 9.68
CA ALA A 124 -8.57 -2.71 9.64
C ALA A 124 -9.77 -1.89 10.10
N ALA A 125 -9.59 -1.06 11.13
CA ALA A 125 -10.65 -0.15 11.59
C ALA A 125 -11.00 0.88 10.52
N ILE A 126 -10.00 1.46 9.85
CA ILE A 126 -10.19 2.45 8.77
C ILE A 126 -10.89 1.79 7.58
N LEU A 127 -10.41 0.62 7.12
CA LEU A 127 -11.05 -0.14 6.04
C LEU A 127 -12.53 -0.39 6.34
N LYS A 128 -12.84 -0.89 7.55
CA LYS A 128 -14.21 -1.19 7.96
C LYS A 128 -15.09 0.06 7.97
N ALA A 129 -14.58 1.19 8.45
CA ALA A 129 -15.30 2.44 8.41
C ALA A 129 -15.61 2.87 6.97
N GLN A 130 -14.62 2.82 6.07
CA GLN A 130 -14.81 3.22 4.68
C GLN A 130 -15.83 2.35 3.93
N PHE A 131 -15.89 1.04 4.21
CA PHE A 131 -16.91 0.16 3.62
C PHE A 131 -18.33 0.42 4.16
N ASN A 132 -18.48 0.91 5.39
CA ASN A 132 -19.80 1.27 5.95
C ASN A 132 -20.32 2.60 5.40
N ASP A 133 -19.43 3.45 4.88
CA ASP A 133 -19.75 4.76 4.33
C ASP A 133 -20.08 4.72 2.81
N LEU A 134 -20.01 3.54 2.18
CA LEU A 134 -20.42 3.28 0.79
C LEU A 134 -21.93 3.08 0.67
#